data_AF-A0A4R4LGB9-F1
#
_entry.id   AF-A0A4R4LGB9-F1
#
_cell.length_a   1.000
_cell.length_b   1.000
_cell.length_c   1.000
_cell.angle_alpha   90.00
_cell.angle_beta   90.00
_cell.angle_gamma   90.00
#
_symmetry.space_group_name_H-M   'P 1'
#
loop_
_entity.id
_entity.type
_entity.pdbx_description
1 polymer ?
#
loop_
_entity_poly.entity_id
_entity_poly.type
_entity_poly.pdbx_seq_one_letter_code
_entity_poly.pdbx_strand_id
1 'polypeptide(L)'
;MPTVTVTTTATPESKQVDHGGPCRKDDLVVSVSMPRDTYAGTARPEFKVTVVNTGGGSCVFAHRGFDVRVTSGDDRIWSSAECRRGDSSKETLRRGIPFVETITWNRMRGCKSGSPARPGTYMAVLKGHKVEKQVFRLR
;
A
#
# COMPACT_ATOMS: atom_id res chain seq x y z
N MET A 1 61.28 9.32 -30.19
CA MET A 1 60.06 8.88 -29.48
C MET A 1 59.56 10.04 -28.62
N PRO A 2 58.42 10.67 -28.92
CA PRO A 2 57.76 11.55 -27.98
C PRO A 2 56.67 10.79 -27.20
N THR A 3 56.78 10.78 -25.87
CA THR A 3 55.76 10.21 -24.97
C THR A 3 54.67 11.23 -24.74
N VAL A 4 53.49 10.98 -25.29
CA VAL A 4 52.27 11.76 -25.02
C VAL A 4 51.64 11.22 -23.73
N THR A 5 51.62 12.04 -22.68
CA THR A 5 50.95 11.68 -21.42
C THR A 5 49.52 12.23 -21.48
N VAL A 6 48.54 11.35 -21.57
CA VAL A 6 47.11 11.70 -21.56
C VAL A 6 46.64 11.70 -20.11
N THR A 7 46.35 12.89 -19.59
CA THR A 7 45.71 13.06 -18.28
C THR A 7 44.20 12.91 -18.44
N THR A 8 43.67 11.76 -18.06
CA THR A 8 42.22 11.55 -17.99
C THR A 8 41.69 12.21 -16.72
N THR A 9 41.11 13.40 -16.86
CA THR A 9 40.29 14.03 -15.81
C THR A 9 39.05 13.19 -15.60
N ALA A 10 38.98 12.43 -14.50
CA ALA A 10 37.78 11.74 -14.08
C ALA A 10 36.73 12.78 -13.65
N THR A 11 35.83 13.12 -14.56
CA THR A 11 34.54 13.74 -14.23
C THR A 11 33.90 12.88 -13.13
N PRO A 12 33.42 13.45 -12.01
CA PRO A 12 32.70 12.67 -11.02
C PRO A 12 31.50 12.05 -11.74
N GLU A 13 31.57 10.74 -11.89
CA GLU A 13 30.52 9.91 -12.43
C GLU A 13 29.27 10.27 -11.67
N SER A 14 28.36 10.97 -12.36
CA SER A 14 27.01 11.21 -11.90
C SER A 14 26.52 9.87 -11.40
N LYS A 15 26.44 9.69 -10.06
CA LYS A 15 25.92 8.48 -9.42
C LYS A 15 24.72 8.08 -10.25
N GLN A 16 24.87 7.00 -11.01
CA GLN A 16 23.75 6.41 -11.73
C GLN A 16 22.65 6.36 -10.70
N VAL A 17 21.55 7.05 -10.97
CA VAL A 17 20.34 6.89 -10.17
C VAL A 17 20.00 5.44 -10.42
N ASP A 18 20.51 4.57 -9.54
CA ASP A 18 20.23 3.16 -9.52
C ASP A 18 18.71 3.12 -9.70
N HIS A 19 18.25 2.58 -10.82
CA HIS A 19 16.87 2.19 -10.98
C HIS A 19 16.69 1.08 -9.96
N GLY A 20 16.51 1.52 -8.71
CA GLY A 20 17.06 0.80 -7.58
C GLY A 20 16.44 -0.56 -7.48
N GLY A 21 17.22 -1.49 -6.97
CA GLY A 21 16.77 -2.85 -6.72
C GLY A 21 15.46 -2.92 -5.93
N PRO A 22 14.99 -4.13 -5.61
CA PRO A 22 13.75 -4.29 -4.86
C PRO A 22 13.79 -3.48 -3.58
N CYS A 23 12.69 -2.77 -3.27
CA CYS A 23 12.58 -2.01 -2.03
C CYS A 23 12.85 -2.92 -0.82
N ARG A 24 13.73 -2.50 0.07
CA ARG A 24 13.99 -3.21 1.33
C ARG A 24 12.79 -3.01 2.25
N LYS A 25 12.37 -4.06 2.93
CA LYS A 25 11.20 -4.00 3.83
C LYS A 25 11.37 -2.97 4.93
N ASP A 26 12.59 -2.82 5.44
CA ASP A 26 12.90 -1.88 6.53
C ASP A 26 12.90 -0.41 6.08
N ASP A 27 13.04 -0.16 4.77
CA ASP A 27 12.97 1.17 4.16
C ASP A 27 11.53 1.57 3.75
N LEU A 28 10.54 0.68 3.98
CA LEU A 28 9.15 0.92 3.64
C LEU A 28 8.31 1.15 4.90
N VAL A 29 7.76 2.36 4.99
CA VAL A 29 6.75 2.68 6.00
C VAL A 29 5.38 2.49 5.36
N VAL A 30 4.57 1.60 5.94
CA VAL A 30 3.20 1.33 5.51
C VAL A 30 2.22 1.84 6.56
N SER A 31 1.21 2.58 6.14
CA SER A 31 0.12 3.03 6.98
C SER A 31 -1.24 2.78 6.32
N VAL A 32 -2.30 2.76 7.12
CA VAL A 32 -3.67 2.67 6.64
C VAL A 32 -4.49 3.76 7.32
N SER A 33 -5.36 4.41 6.55
CA SER A 33 -6.28 5.42 7.08
C SER A 33 -7.63 5.32 6.37
N MET A 34 -8.66 5.87 7.01
CA MET A 34 -9.98 6.05 6.39
C MET A 34 -10.30 7.54 6.32
N PRO A 35 -10.89 8.04 5.22
CA PRO A 35 -11.26 9.44 5.10
C PRO A 35 -12.46 9.80 5.99
N ARG A 36 -13.22 8.81 6.46
CA ARG A 36 -14.41 8.94 7.32
C ARG A 36 -14.48 7.75 8.26
N ASP A 37 -15.03 7.97 9.45
CA ASP A 37 -15.29 6.91 10.44
C ASP A 37 -16.74 6.45 10.43
N THR A 38 -17.63 7.11 9.68
CA THR A 38 -19.06 6.85 9.66
C THR A 38 -19.60 6.89 8.24
N TYR A 39 -20.36 5.85 7.88
CA TYR A 39 -20.88 5.63 6.53
C TYR A 39 -22.39 5.36 6.57
N ALA A 40 -23.19 6.34 6.17
CA ALA A 40 -24.65 6.24 6.14
C ALA A 40 -25.17 5.71 4.78
N GLY A 41 -26.28 4.97 4.82
CA GLY A 41 -26.98 4.53 3.61
C GLY A 41 -26.09 3.65 2.73
N THR A 42 -25.87 4.07 1.48
CA THR A 42 -25.06 3.33 0.50
C THR A 42 -23.59 3.75 0.47
N ALA A 43 -23.17 4.67 1.34
CA ALA A 43 -21.78 5.13 1.41
C ALA A 43 -20.83 3.96 1.68
N ARG A 44 -19.79 3.82 0.87
CA ARG A 44 -18.85 2.69 0.90
C ARG A 44 -17.60 3.03 1.72
N PRO A 45 -17.19 2.17 2.66
CA PRO A 45 -15.90 2.29 3.33
C PRO A 45 -14.74 2.29 2.34
N GLU A 46 -13.84 3.26 2.52
CA GLU A 46 -12.62 3.41 1.72
C GLU A 46 -11.42 3.35 2.66
N PHE A 47 -10.49 2.45 2.36
CA PHE A 47 -9.26 2.27 3.10
C PHE A 47 -8.11 2.75 2.23
N LYS A 48 -7.44 3.81 2.66
CA LYS A 48 -6.26 4.35 2.00
C LYS A 48 -5.03 3.72 2.62
N VAL A 49 -4.38 2.84 1.88
CA VAL A 49 -3.08 2.27 2.26
C VAL A 49 -2.00 3.12 1.63
N THR A 50 -1.06 3.59 2.44
CA THR A 50 0.04 4.43 1.99
C THR A 50 1.36 3.71 2.23
N VAL A 51 2.22 3.71 1.22
CA VAL A 51 3.58 3.18 1.28
C VAL A 51 4.54 4.32 1.01
N VAL A 52 5.49 4.53 1.91
CA VAL A 52 6.53 5.55 1.76
C VAL A 52 7.89 4.87 1.80
N ASN A 53 8.70 5.10 0.78
CA ASN A 53 10.11 4.75 0.80
C ASN A 53 10.89 5.81 1.60
N THR A 54 11.57 5.39 2.66
CA THR A 54 12.43 6.23 3.51
C THR A 54 13.93 6.07 3.19
N GLY A 55 14.27 5.06 2.38
CA GLY A 55 15.63 4.75 1.93
C GLY A 55 16.23 5.86 1.07
N GLY A 56 17.56 5.87 0.96
CA GLY A 56 18.33 6.96 0.35
C GLY A 56 18.16 7.14 -1.17
N GLY A 57 17.56 6.16 -1.87
CA GLY A 57 17.37 6.17 -3.31
C GLY A 57 15.98 5.68 -3.73
N SER A 58 15.68 5.73 -5.03
CA SER A 58 14.50 5.06 -5.58
C SER A 58 14.64 3.54 -5.48
N CYS A 59 13.53 2.83 -5.39
CA CYS A 59 13.49 1.37 -5.39
C CYS A 59 12.23 0.86 -6.09
N VAL A 60 12.23 -0.41 -6.51
CA VAL A 60 11.07 -1.04 -7.13
C VAL A 60 10.24 -1.80 -6.08
N PHE A 61 9.00 -1.38 -5.89
CA PHE A 61 8.02 -2.01 -5.02
C PHE A 61 7.12 -2.95 -5.83
N ALA A 62 7.36 -4.26 -5.73
CA ALA A 62 6.49 -5.27 -6.28
C ALA A 62 5.42 -5.67 -5.24
N HIS A 63 4.14 -5.55 -5.58
CA HIS A 63 3.04 -5.91 -4.69
C HIS A 63 1.93 -6.63 -5.45
N ARG A 64 1.18 -7.48 -4.75
CA ARG A 64 -0.07 -8.06 -5.27
C ARG A 64 -1.30 -7.28 -4.85
N GLY A 65 -1.15 -6.11 -4.22
CA GLY A 65 -2.21 -5.40 -3.49
C GLY A 65 -2.26 -5.76 -2.00
N PHE A 66 -2.88 -4.89 -1.21
CA PHE A 66 -2.97 -5.03 0.24
C PHE A 66 -4.17 -5.89 0.70
N ASP A 67 -4.02 -6.61 1.81
CA ASP A 67 -5.11 -7.38 2.46
C ASP A 67 -5.70 -6.59 3.63
N VAL A 68 -6.75 -5.82 3.36
CA VAL A 68 -7.57 -5.18 4.38
C VAL A 68 -8.67 -6.16 4.77
N ARG A 69 -8.74 -6.49 6.06
CA ARG A 69 -9.75 -7.37 6.63
C ARG A 69 -10.72 -6.58 7.48
N VAL A 70 -11.99 -6.73 7.20
CA VAL A 70 -13.07 -6.12 7.99
C VAL A 70 -13.69 -7.18 8.89
N THR A 71 -13.89 -6.79 10.15
CA THR A 71 -14.43 -7.62 11.21
C THR A 71 -15.52 -6.87 11.98
N SER A 72 -16.45 -7.60 12.59
CA SER A 72 -17.44 -7.09 13.53
C SER A 72 -17.42 -7.98 14.76
N GLY A 73 -16.83 -7.50 15.86
CA GLY A 73 -16.43 -8.39 16.96
C GLY A 73 -15.48 -9.48 16.47
N ASP A 74 -15.81 -10.73 16.75
CA ASP A 74 -15.04 -11.90 16.30
C ASP A 74 -15.40 -12.39 14.88
N ASP A 75 -16.46 -11.84 14.29
CA ASP A 75 -16.96 -12.25 12.97
C ASP A 75 -16.13 -11.61 11.86
N ARG A 76 -15.57 -12.45 10.97
CA ARG A 76 -14.83 -11.99 9.79
C ARG A 76 -15.78 -11.74 8.63
N ILE A 77 -15.94 -10.47 8.29
CA ILE A 77 -16.94 -9.99 7.34
C ILE A 77 -16.40 -10.01 5.90
N TRP A 78 -15.16 -9.55 5.72
CA TRP A 78 -14.59 -9.33 4.39
C TRP A 78 -13.06 -9.30 4.41
N SER A 79 -12.44 -9.67 3.28
CA SER A 79 -11.01 -9.51 3.00
C SER A 79 -10.84 -8.99 1.58
N SER A 80 -10.05 -7.94 1.39
CA SER A 80 -9.73 -7.43 0.05
C SER A 80 -8.91 -8.42 -0.76
N ALA A 81 -8.09 -9.25 -0.12
CA ALA A 81 -7.28 -10.26 -0.80
C ALA A 81 -8.14 -11.37 -1.43
N GLU A 82 -9.15 -11.85 -0.71
CA GLU A 82 -10.10 -12.85 -1.22
C GLU A 82 -10.92 -12.32 -2.40
N CYS A 83 -11.10 -11.00 -2.46
CA CYS A 83 -11.89 -10.34 -3.49
C CYS A 83 -11.08 -9.74 -4.63
N ARG A 84 -9.76 -9.85 -4.53
CA ARG A 84 -8.84 -9.30 -5.52
C ARG A 84 -8.91 -10.09 -6.81
N ARG A 85 -8.80 -9.38 -7.92
CA ARG A 85 -8.70 -9.91 -9.28
C ARG A 85 -7.48 -9.25 -9.90
N GLY A 86 -6.70 -10.00 -10.67
CA GLY A 86 -5.51 -9.50 -11.37
C GLY A 86 -4.18 -9.93 -10.76
N ASP A 87 -3.11 -9.55 -11.44
CA ASP A 87 -1.75 -9.97 -11.16
C ASP A 87 -0.97 -9.01 -10.27
N SER A 88 0.27 -9.38 -9.94
CA SER A 88 1.21 -8.50 -9.26
C SER A 88 1.53 -7.26 -10.09
N SER A 89 1.59 -6.11 -9.44
CA SER A 89 2.04 -4.85 -10.00
C SER A 89 3.42 -4.47 -9.46
N LYS A 90 4.12 -3.61 -10.20
CA LYS A 90 5.42 -3.04 -9.79
C LYS A 90 5.31 -1.53 -9.90
N GLU A 91 5.76 -0.84 -8.86
CA GLU A 91 5.78 0.62 -8.79
C GLU A 91 7.18 1.10 -8.41
N THR A 92 7.62 2.25 -8.95
CA THR A 92 8.92 2.82 -8.57
C THR A 92 8.71 3.84 -7.46
N LEU A 93 9.19 3.54 -6.26
CA LEU A 93 9.04 4.41 -5.10
C LEU A 93 10.26 5.31 -4.95
N ARG A 94 10.06 6.61 -5.11
CA ARG A 94 11.04 7.63 -4.78
C ARG A 94 10.99 7.94 -3.30
N ARG A 95 12.15 8.28 -2.71
CA ARG A 95 12.24 8.66 -1.30
C ARG A 95 11.25 9.77 -0.96
N GLY A 96 10.45 9.55 0.08
CA GLY A 96 9.49 10.52 0.60
C GLY A 96 8.23 10.74 -0.26
N ILE A 97 8.13 10.11 -1.44
CA ILE A 97 6.92 10.19 -2.27
C ILE A 97 6.00 9.02 -1.92
N PRO A 98 4.78 9.28 -1.40
CA PRO A 98 3.87 8.22 -1.03
C PRO A 98 3.25 7.57 -2.27
N PHE A 99 3.26 6.25 -2.30
CA PHE A 99 2.34 5.46 -3.11
C PHE A 99 1.05 5.24 -2.31
N VAL A 100 -0.10 5.47 -2.92
CA VAL A 100 -1.40 5.35 -2.25
C VAL A 100 -2.29 4.39 -3.03
N GLU A 101 -2.70 3.31 -2.36
CA GLU A 101 -3.69 2.36 -2.87
C GLU A 101 -5.02 2.59 -2.11
N THR A 102 -6.09 2.84 -2.84
CA THR A 102 -7.44 2.97 -2.25
C THR A 102 -8.21 1.68 -2.45
N ILE A 103 -8.58 1.05 -1.33
CA ILE A 103 -9.35 -0.18 -1.30
C ILE A 103 -10.77 0.15 -0.84
N THR A 104 -11.75 -0.06 -1.72
CA THR A 104 -13.16 0.21 -1.40
C THR A 104 -13.89 -1.09 -1.10
N TRP A 105 -14.62 -1.12 0.01
CA TRP A 105 -15.50 -2.25 0.36
C TRP A 105 -16.96 -1.91 0.03
N ASN A 106 -17.62 -2.80 -0.70
CA ASN A 106 -19.00 -2.63 -1.16
C ASN A 106 -20.07 -2.92 -0.08
N ARG A 107 -19.68 -3.06 1.20
CA ARG A 107 -20.55 -3.44 2.32
C ARG A 107 -21.20 -4.82 2.15
N MET A 108 -20.62 -5.72 1.36
CA MET A 108 -21.08 -7.10 1.25
C MET A 108 -20.17 -8.03 2.05
N ARG A 109 -20.74 -9.03 2.70
CA ARG A 109 -19.95 -10.14 3.23
C ARG A 109 -19.28 -10.87 2.06
N GLY A 110 -17.98 -11.10 2.15
CA GLY A 110 -17.22 -11.63 1.01
C GLY A 110 -17.33 -10.76 -0.26
N CYS A 111 -17.09 -11.35 -1.44
CA CYS A 111 -16.73 -10.55 -2.61
C CYS A 111 -17.90 -10.12 -3.49
N LYS A 112 -18.82 -11.04 -3.80
CA LYS A 112 -19.93 -10.77 -4.75
C LYS A 112 -21.26 -11.44 -4.40
N SER A 113 -21.28 -12.47 -3.55
CA SER A 113 -22.47 -13.31 -3.30
C SER A 113 -22.89 -13.42 -1.83
N GLY A 114 -22.24 -12.68 -0.91
CA GLY A 114 -22.66 -12.72 0.49
C GLY A 114 -23.81 -11.76 0.79
N SER A 115 -24.29 -11.80 2.04
CA SER A 115 -25.32 -10.89 2.52
C SER A 115 -24.75 -9.48 2.78
N PRO A 116 -25.59 -8.42 2.72
CA PRO A 116 -25.18 -7.08 3.12
C PRO A 116 -24.72 -7.05 4.58
N ALA A 117 -23.69 -6.25 4.84
CA ALA A 117 -23.25 -5.93 6.19
C ALA A 117 -24.34 -5.10 6.89
N ARG A 118 -24.66 -5.48 8.13
CA ARG A 118 -25.68 -4.80 8.95
C ARG A 118 -25.16 -3.47 9.47
N PRO A 119 -26.02 -2.50 9.81
CA PRO A 119 -25.60 -1.34 10.59
C PRO A 119 -24.90 -1.79 11.88
N GLY A 120 -23.85 -1.07 12.29
CA GLY A 120 -23.04 -1.44 13.45
C GLY A 120 -21.62 -0.89 13.40
N THR A 121 -20.83 -1.28 14.39
CA THR A 121 -19.41 -0.93 14.48
C THR A 121 -18.55 -2.03 13.87
N TYR A 122 -17.60 -1.63 13.05
CA TYR A 122 -16.69 -2.50 12.33
C TYR A 122 -15.26 -2.08 12.60
N MET A 123 -14.34 -3.03 12.43
CA MET A 123 -12.91 -2.81 12.56
C MET A 123 -12.22 -3.35 11.31
N ALA A 124 -11.39 -2.51 10.70
CA ALA A 124 -10.51 -2.89 9.60
C ALA A 124 -9.06 -2.98 10.07
N VAL A 125 -8.38 -4.04 9.62
CA VAL A 125 -6.96 -4.27 9.88
C VAL A 125 -6.23 -4.56 8.58
N LEU A 126 -5.01 -4.04 8.45
CA LEU A 126 -4.13 -4.38 7.34
C LEU A 126 -3.32 -5.63 7.71
N LYS A 127 -3.66 -6.77 7.09
CA LYS A 127 -3.02 -8.06 7.44
C LYS A 127 -1.55 -8.07 7.03
N GLY A 128 -0.71 -8.56 7.94
CA GLY A 128 0.75 -8.66 7.71
C GLY A 128 1.51 -7.37 8.04
N HIS A 129 0.82 -6.32 8.48
CA HIS A 129 1.42 -5.05 8.85
C HIS A 129 1.00 -4.67 10.28
N LYS A 130 1.95 -4.20 11.09
CA LYS A 130 1.69 -3.70 12.44
C LYS A 130 1.30 -2.22 12.36
N VAL A 131 0.06 -1.96 11.95
CA VAL A 131 -0.51 -0.62 11.80
C VAL A 131 -1.74 -0.44 12.69
N GLU A 132 -2.13 0.81 12.92
CA GLU A 132 -3.33 1.13 13.70
C GLU A 132 -4.59 0.56 13.05
N LYS A 133 -5.44 -0.07 13.87
CA LYS A 133 -6.71 -0.62 13.42
C LYS A 133 -7.69 0.52 13.16
N GLN A 134 -8.43 0.43 12.07
CA GLN A 134 -9.38 1.47 11.70
C GLN A 134 -10.78 1.07 12.17
N VAL A 135 -11.33 1.77 13.15
CA VAL A 135 -12.69 1.54 13.65
C VAL A 135 -13.65 2.48 12.94
N PHE A 136 -14.75 1.95 12.40
CA PHE A 136 -15.75 2.74 11.69
C PHE A 136 -17.16 2.20 11.91
N ARG A 137 -18.16 2.99 11.57
CA ARG A 137 -19.59 2.68 11.77
C ARG A 137 -20.33 2.67 10.45
N LEU A 138 -21.16 1.65 10.27
CA LEU A 138 -22.19 1.62 9.23
C LEU A 138 -23.51 2.06 9.84
N ARG A 139 -24.14 3.05 9.23
CA ARG A 139 -25.50 3.49 9.53
C ARG A 139 -26.42 3.18 8.36
#